data_AF-A0AAU8DPH4-F1
#
_entry.id   AF-A0AAU8DPH4-F1
#
_cell.length_a   1.000
_cell.length_b   1.000
_cell.length_c   1.000
_cell.angle_alpha   90.00
_cell.angle_beta   90.00
_cell.angle_gamma   90.00
#
_symmetry.space_group_name_H-M   'P 1'
#
loop_
_entity.id
_entity.type
_entity.pdbx_description
1 polymer ?
#
loop_
_entity_poly.entity_id
_entity_poly.type
_entity_poly.pdbx_seq_one_letter_code
_entity_poly.pdbx_strand_id
1 'polypeptide(L)'
;MVRRTAEETRELLIDTGIELLHERGPSAAVRHIRLRDVLDRADLTTGAAYRIWDDQDAYHRELAIAAVRWRDRTSTADTIATVLPGLAAGVSWREIVRRGCEVNLWRYPDHIGFLTMLALRASAYGDEQLTAASRERHHEAVGAYAAVYDQVIRAVGRVFRPGFTVDDAAAAMAALSEGFGVQGCTGEPHPRKALDADAAGPGDVDWTLLGVCAVAIFDHMTEPADAATG
;
A
#
# COMPACT_ATOMS: atom_id res chain seq x y z
N MET A 1 -17.94 -7.11 -35.87
CA MET A 1 -17.69 -6.66 -34.48
C MET A 1 -18.31 -7.71 -33.56
N VAL A 2 -17.50 -8.44 -32.80
CA VAL A 2 -18.01 -9.48 -31.89
C VAL A 2 -18.78 -8.80 -30.76
N ARG A 3 -19.98 -9.29 -30.45
CA ARG A 3 -20.83 -8.73 -29.39
C ARG A 3 -20.27 -9.19 -28.04
N ARG A 4 -19.93 -8.24 -27.16
CA ARG A 4 -19.47 -8.54 -25.80
C ARG A 4 -20.53 -9.35 -25.03
N THR A 5 -20.07 -10.30 -24.24
CA THR A 5 -20.87 -11.03 -23.26
C THR A 5 -21.27 -10.13 -22.09
N ALA A 6 -22.17 -10.61 -21.24
CA ALA A 6 -22.55 -9.87 -20.02
C ALA A 6 -21.35 -9.74 -19.07
N GLU A 7 -20.51 -10.77 -18.98
CA GLU A 7 -19.33 -10.78 -18.11
C GLU A 7 -18.24 -9.84 -18.61
N GLU A 8 -17.92 -9.86 -19.92
CA GLU A 8 -16.97 -8.90 -20.51
C GLU A 8 -17.45 -7.44 -20.35
N THR A 9 -18.77 -7.23 -20.31
CA THR A 9 -19.34 -5.90 -20.06
C THR A 9 -19.24 -5.52 -18.59
N ARG A 10 -19.43 -6.48 -17.67
CA ARG A 10 -19.27 -6.30 -16.22
C ARG A 10 -17.83 -5.90 -15.90
N GLU A 11 -16.85 -6.65 -16.38
CA GLU A 11 -15.42 -6.38 -16.18
C GLU A 11 -15.05 -4.98 -16.69
N LEU A 12 -15.44 -4.64 -17.93
CA LEU A 12 -15.19 -3.32 -18.52
C LEU A 12 -15.75 -2.18 -17.65
N LEU A 13 -16.98 -2.33 -17.16
CA LEU A 13 -17.64 -1.30 -16.35
C LEU A 13 -17.00 -1.19 -14.95
N ILE A 14 -16.56 -2.30 -14.35
CA ILE A 14 -15.83 -2.28 -13.09
C ILE A 14 -14.47 -1.60 -13.26
N ASP A 15 -13.71 -1.93 -14.30
CA ASP A 15 -12.42 -1.30 -14.61
C ASP A 15 -12.59 0.20 -14.84
N THR A 16 -13.59 0.58 -15.64
CA THR A 16 -13.94 2.00 -15.87
C THR A 16 -14.33 2.71 -14.56
N GLY A 17 -15.03 2.02 -13.66
CA GLY A 17 -15.38 2.53 -12.34
C GLY A 17 -14.15 2.76 -11.45
N ILE A 18 -13.16 1.88 -11.49
CA ILE A 18 -11.88 2.02 -10.78
C ILE A 18 -11.08 3.20 -11.34
N GLU A 19 -11.05 3.37 -12.67
CA GLU A 19 -10.42 4.53 -13.29
C GLU A 19 -11.06 5.85 -12.82
N LEU A 20 -12.40 5.93 -12.84
CA LEU A 20 -13.13 7.09 -12.32
C LEU A 20 -12.87 7.33 -10.83
N LEU A 21 -12.67 6.28 -10.05
CA LEU A 21 -12.34 6.38 -8.63
C LEU A 21 -10.94 7.00 -8.42
N HIS A 22 -9.97 6.60 -9.23
CA HIS A 22 -8.63 7.20 -9.24
C HIS A 22 -8.60 8.63 -9.81
N GLU A 23 -9.53 9.01 -10.68
CA GLU A 23 -9.66 10.41 -11.12
C GLU A 23 -10.29 11.30 -10.06
N ARG A 24 -11.27 10.78 -9.30
CA ARG A 24 -12.15 11.59 -8.45
C ARG A 24 -11.78 11.61 -6.97
N GLY A 25 -10.90 10.73 -6.52
CA GLY A 25 -10.48 10.67 -5.13
C GLY A 25 -11.18 9.59 -4.30
N PRO A 26 -10.58 9.26 -3.14
CA PRO A 26 -11.12 8.27 -2.22
C PRO A 26 -12.43 8.77 -1.61
N SER A 27 -13.39 7.87 -1.40
CA SER A 27 -14.60 8.16 -0.62
C SER A 27 -15.08 6.94 0.16
N ALA A 28 -15.87 7.20 1.21
CA ALA A 28 -16.58 6.14 1.91
C ALA A 28 -17.58 5.47 0.94
N ALA A 29 -17.42 4.15 0.76
CA ALA A 29 -18.32 3.30 -0.03
C ALA A 29 -18.50 3.69 -1.51
N VAL A 30 -17.55 4.41 -2.14
CA VAL A 30 -17.51 4.72 -3.59
C VAL A 30 -18.79 5.35 -4.18
N ARG A 31 -19.65 5.94 -3.34
CA ARG A 31 -21.00 6.38 -3.75
C ARG A 31 -21.01 7.53 -4.76
N HIS A 32 -19.89 8.25 -4.88
CA HIS A 32 -19.68 9.32 -5.85
C HIS A 32 -19.40 8.80 -7.27
N ILE A 33 -19.15 7.51 -7.45
CA ILE A 33 -18.99 6.88 -8.76
C ILE A 33 -20.34 6.33 -9.20
N ARG A 34 -21.11 7.12 -9.95
CA ARG A 34 -22.45 6.70 -10.41
C ARG A 34 -22.31 5.73 -11.58
N LEU A 35 -23.15 4.69 -11.61
CA LEU A 35 -23.20 3.73 -12.73
C LEU A 35 -23.47 4.42 -14.07
N ARG A 36 -24.26 5.48 -14.06
CA ARG A 36 -24.51 6.31 -15.26
C ARG A 36 -23.22 6.93 -15.81
N ASP A 37 -22.38 7.51 -14.95
CA ASP A 37 -21.13 8.13 -15.37
C ASP A 37 -20.17 7.10 -15.99
N VAL A 38 -20.20 5.87 -15.45
CA VAL A 38 -19.37 4.75 -15.90
C VAL A 38 -19.83 4.26 -17.27
N LEU A 39 -21.15 4.14 -17.47
CA LEU A 39 -21.75 3.80 -18.76
C LEU A 39 -21.45 4.88 -19.82
N ASP A 40 -21.62 6.15 -19.45
CA ASP A 40 -21.33 7.28 -20.33
C ASP A 40 -19.84 7.29 -20.72
N ARG A 41 -18.92 6.99 -19.77
CA ARG A 41 -17.48 6.86 -20.04
C ARG A 41 -17.15 5.67 -20.94
N ALA A 42 -17.86 4.55 -20.80
CA ALA A 42 -17.65 3.34 -21.59
C ALA A 42 -18.37 3.36 -22.96
N ASP A 43 -19.07 4.45 -23.30
CA ASP A 43 -19.92 4.58 -24.49
C ASP A 43 -20.99 3.47 -24.58
N LEU A 44 -21.64 3.18 -23.44
CA LEU A 44 -22.66 2.15 -23.30
C LEU A 44 -24.00 2.72 -22.84
N THR A 45 -25.08 2.11 -23.30
CA THR A 45 -26.44 2.48 -22.88
C THR A 45 -26.81 1.83 -21.54
N THR A 46 -27.76 2.42 -20.81
CA THR A 46 -28.29 1.87 -19.55
C THR A 46 -28.84 0.44 -19.67
N GLY A 47 -29.29 0.02 -20.85
CA GLY A 47 -29.71 -1.37 -21.11
C GLY A 47 -28.59 -2.40 -20.96
N ALA A 48 -27.32 -2.00 -21.06
CA ALA A 48 -26.18 -2.86 -20.79
C ALA A 48 -26.08 -3.22 -19.30
N ALA A 49 -26.35 -2.26 -18.41
CA ALA A 49 -26.26 -2.42 -16.96
C ALA A 49 -27.39 -3.23 -16.32
N TYR A 50 -28.64 -3.07 -16.80
CA TYR A 50 -29.81 -3.78 -16.22
C TYR A 50 -29.74 -5.31 -16.28
N ARG A 51 -28.83 -5.86 -17.08
CA ARG A 51 -28.60 -7.32 -17.17
C ARG A 51 -27.50 -7.80 -16.22
N ILE A 52 -26.80 -6.89 -15.54
CA ILE A 52 -25.59 -7.15 -14.76
C ILE A 52 -25.85 -6.89 -13.28
N TRP A 53 -26.51 -5.76 -12.97
CA TRP A 53 -26.87 -5.35 -11.61
C TRP A 53 -28.34 -4.99 -11.50
N ASP A 54 -28.93 -5.35 -10.37
CA ASP A 54 -30.33 -5.02 -10.05
C ASP A 54 -30.51 -3.51 -9.78
N ASP A 55 -29.53 -2.90 -9.12
CA ASP A 55 -29.52 -1.49 -8.75
C ASP A 55 -28.10 -0.90 -8.61
N GLN A 56 -28.03 0.38 -8.28
CA GLN A 56 -26.77 1.10 -8.09
C GLN A 56 -26.01 0.62 -6.84
N ASP A 57 -26.70 0.14 -5.81
CA ASP A 57 -26.05 -0.32 -4.59
C ASP A 57 -25.35 -1.67 -4.83
N ALA A 58 -25.93 -2.54 -5.66
CA ALA A 58 -25.29 -3.77 -6.14
C ALA A 58 -24.01 -3.46 -6.93
N TYR A 59 -24.06 -2.48 -7.83
CA TYR A 59 -22.88 -1.98 -8.54
C TYR A 59 -21.82 -1.42 -7.56
N HIS A 60 -22.21 -0.60 -6.58
CA HIS A 60 -21.28 -0.01 -5.62
C HIS A 60 -20.61 -1.05 -4.73
N ARG A 61 -21.33 -2.08 -4.28
CA ARG A 61 -20.73 -3.19 -3.52
C ARG A 61 -19.66 -3.90 -4.33
N GLU A 62 -19.95 -4.23 -5.59
CA GLU A 62 -19.01 -4.92 -6.46
C GLU A 62 -17.81 -4.03 -6.81
N LEU A 63 -18.03 -2.74 -7.10
CA LEU A 63 -16.97 -1.77 -7.31
C LEU A 63 -16.07 -1.62 -6.07
N ALA A 64 -16.64 -1.57 -4.86
CA ALA A 64 -15.87 -1.47 -3.63
C ALA A 64 -14.98 -2.70 -3.42
N ILE A 65 -15.50 -3.91 -3.65
CA ILE A 65 -14.73 -5.16 -3.57
C ILE A 65 -13.62 -5.16 -4.62
N ALA A 66 -13.93 -4.77 -5.85
CA ALA A 66 -12.95 -4.70 -6.94
C ALA A 66 -11.86 -3.66 -6.65
N ALA A 67 -12.23 -2.48 -6.14
CA ALA A 67 -11.28 -1.43 -5.76
C ALA A 67 -10.37 -1.82 -4.59
N VAL A 68 -10.88 -2.58 -3.60
CA VAL A 68 -10.04 -3.14 -2.52
C VAL A 68 -9.07 -4.18 -3.08
N ARG A 69 -9.52 -5.04 -3.99
CA ARG A 69 -8.68 -6.07 -4.63
C ARG A 69 -7.73 -5.49 -5.67
N TRP A 70 -8.00 -4.28 -6.15
CA TRP A 70 -7.16 -3.63 -7.12
C TRP A 70 -5.74 -3.48 -6.57
N ARG A 71 -4.78 -3.88 -7.40
CA ARG A 71 -3.37 -3.94 -7.02
C ARG A 71 -2.61 -2.89 -7.80
N ASP A 72 -2.20 -1.84 -7.11
CA ASP A 72 -1.05 -1.09 -7.56
C ASP A 72 0.20 -1.98 -7.40
N ARG A 73 0.65 -2.57 -8.52
CA ARG A 73 1.86 -3.42 -8.53
C ARG A 73 3.15 -2.60 -8.40
N THR A 74 3.07 -1.29 -8.48
CA THR A 74 4.21 -0.38 -8.62
C THR A 74 4.94 -0.17 -7.30
N SER A 75 4.20 -0.02 -6.20
CA SER A 75 4.73 0.24 -4.85
C SER A 75 5.87 -0.67 -4.36
N THR A 76 5.66 -1.99 -4.37
CA THR A 76 6.70 -2.93 -3.90
C THR A 76 7.88 -2.95 -4.87
N ALA A 77 7.61 -2.80 -6.17
CA ALA A 77 8.66 -2.74 -7.19
C ALA A 77 9.53 -1.48 -7.05
N ASP A 78 8.94 -0.32 -6.76
CA ASP A 78 9.66 0.93 -6.53
C ASP A 78 10.54 0.86 -5.29
N THR A 79 10.01 0.26 -4.22
CA THR A 79 10.79 -0.01 -3.01
C THR A 79 12.02 -0.86 -3.35
N ILE A 80 11.82 -2.00 -4.02
CA ILE A 80 12.89 -2.91 -4.44
C ILE A 80 13.91 -2.18 -5.33
N ALA A 81 13.45 -1.45 -6.34
CA ALA A 81 14.31 -0.70 -7.26
C ALA A 81 15.15 0.36 -6.54
N THR A 82 14.64 0.91 -5.43
CA THR A 82 15.34 1.89 -4.60
C THR A 82 16.39 1.24 -3.69
N VAL A 83 16.09 0.09 -3.07
CA VAL A 83 16.98 -0.52 -2.07
C VAL A 83 18.07 -1.42 -2.66
N LEU A 84 17.79 -2.15 -3.74
CA LEU A 84 18.74 -3.12 -4.32
C LEU A 84 20.07 -2.50 -4.77
N PRO A 85 20.12 -1.33 -5.44
CA PRO A 85 21.38 -0.71 -5.80
C PRO A 85 22.24 -0.34 -4.57
N GLY A 86 21.60 0.07 -3.48
CA GLY A 86 22.29 0.38 -2.22
C GLY A 86 22.92 -0.86 -1.58
N LEU A 87 22.20 -1.98 -1.57
CA LEU A 87 22.73 -3.27 -1.11
C LEU A 87 23.97 -3.69 -1.91
N ALA A 88 23.91 -3.61 -3.24
CA ALA A 88 25.03 -3.97 -4.11
C ALA A 88 26.26 -3.06 -3.92
N ALA A 89 26.04 -1.79 -3.57
CA ALA A 89 27.09 -0.81 -3.31
C ALA A 89 27.65 -0.86 -1.87
N GLY A 90 27.16 -1.76 -1.01
CA GLY A 90 27.62 -1.88 0.38
C GLY A 90 27.22 -0.69 1.27
N VAL A 91 26.14 0.01 0.90
CA VAL A 91 25.59 1.11 1.69
C VAL A 91 25.12 0.60 3.05
N SER A 92 25.23 1.41 4.11
CA SER A 92 24.80 1.01 5.45
C SER A 92 23.32 0.64 5.46
N TRP A 93 22.95 -0.38 6.25
CA TRP A 93 21.57 -0.86 6.30
C TRP A 93 20.59 0.23 6.75
N ARG A 94 21.04 1.16 7.61
CA ARG A 94 20.25 2.32 8.04
C ARG A 94 19.95 3.22 6.85
N GLU A 95 20.94 3.53 6.02
CA GLU A 95 20.74 4.31 4.79
C GLU A 95 19.83 3.59 3.78
N ILE A 96 19.89 2.26 3.69
CA ILE A 96 18.95 1.46 2.88
C ILE A 96 17.51 1.64 3.39
N VAL A 97 17.30 1.52 4.71
CA VAL A 97 15.99 1.76 5.33
C VAL A 97 15.52 3.20 5.10
N ARG A 98 16.41 4.20 5.24
CA ARG A 98 16.07 5.61 4.98
C ARG A 98 15.51 5.81 3.57
N ARG A 99 16.22 5.31 2.55
CA ARG A 99 15.81 5.42 1.15
C ARG A 99 14.50 4.69 0.88
N GLY A 100 14.35 3.47 1.42
CA GLY A 100 13.11 2.69 1.32
C GLY A 100 11.91 3.41 1.95
N CYS A 101 12.10 4.04 3.10
CA CYS A 101 11.04 4.80 3.77
C CYS A 101 10.69 6.10 3.05
N GLU A 102 11.65 6.79 2.41
CA GLU A 102 11.36 8.01 1.65
C GLU A 102 10.41 7.73 0.46
N VAL A 103 10.61 6.61 -0.24
CA VAL A 103 9.73 6.20 -1.35
C VAL A 103 8.38 5.63 -0.89
N ASN A 104 8.27 5.22 0.39
CA ASN A 104 7.03 4.76 1.00
C ASN A 104 6.30 5.86 1.80
N LEU A 105 6.63 7.14 1.53
CA LEU A 105 5.81 8.26 2.00
C LEU A 105 4.63 8.47 1.05
N TRP A 106 3.50 7.86 1.40
CA TRP A 106 2.24 7.98 0.69
C TRP A 106 1.64 9.38 0.81
N ARG A 107 1.26 9.96 -0.33
CA ARG A 107 0.72 11.32 -0.45
C ARG A 107 -0.38 11.36 -1.49
N TYR A 108 -1.37 12.21 -1.26
CA TYR A 108 -2.35 12.59 -2.28
C TYR A 108 -1.79 13.71 -3.17
N PRO A 109 -2.07 13.71 -4.50
CA PRO A 109 -2.86 12.75 -5.26
C PRO A 109 -2.09 11.50 -5.72
N ASP A 110 -0.77 11.47 -5.53
CA ASP A 110 0.14 10.47 -6.12
C ASP A 110 -0.19 9.01 -5.76
N HIS A 111 -0.91 8.78 -4.65
CA HIS A 111 -1.18 7.45 -4.11
C HIS A 111 -2.66 7.20 -3.84
N ILE A 112 -3.51 7.70 -4.72
CA ILE A 112 -4.98 7.63 -4.60
C ILE A 112 -5.52 6.21 -4.42
N GLY A 113 -4.92 5.20 -5.04
CA GLY A 113 -5.33 3.79 -4.90
C GLY A 113 -5.11 3.25 -3.49
N PHE A 114 -3.96 3.55 -2.88
CA PHE A 114 -3.67 3.19 -1.49
C PHE A 114 -4.68 3.84 -0.52
N LEU A 115 -4.96 5.13 -0.71
CA LEU A 115 -5.89 5.89 0.13
C LEU A 115 -7.35 5.42 -0.03
N THR A 116 -7.72 5.06 -1.25
CA THR A 116 -9.03 4.48 -1.58
C THR A 116 -9.21 3.16 -0.86
N MET A 117 -8.22 2.28 -0.94
CA MET A 117 -8.22 1.01 -0.23
C MET A 117 -8.32 1.22 1.29
N LEU A 118 -7.58 2.17 1.86
CA LEU A 118 -7.62 2.46 3.29
C LEU A 118 -9.00 2.98 3.74
N ALA A 119 -9.60 3.88 2.97
CA ALA A 119 -10.96 4.39 3.23
C ALA A 119 -12.00 3.26 3.16
N LEU A 120 -11.92 2.41 2.14
CA LEU A 120 -12.81 1.26 1.96
C LEU A 120 -12.70 0.30 3.13
N ARG A 121 -11.48 -0.08 3.52
CA ARG A 121 -11.21 -0.96 4.66
C ARG A 121 -11.77 -0.38 5.96
N ALA A 122 -11.53 0.90 6.24
CA ALA A 122 -12.03 1.58 7.43
C ALA A 122 -13.56 1.65 7.47
N SER A 123 -14.21 1.66 6.30
CA SER A 123 -15.67 1.70 6.16
C SER A 123 -16.34 0.34 5.97
N ALA A 124 -15.60 -0.77 5.99
CA ALA A 124 -16.14 -2.11 5.70
C ALA A 124 -17.04 -2.70 6.80
N TYR A 125 -17.18 -2.00 7.94
CA TYR A 125 -18.00 -2.45 9.06
C TYR A 125 -19.46 -2.70 8.62
N GLY A 126 -19.94 -3.93 8.79
CA GLY A 126 -21.29 -4.35 8.40
C GLY A 126 -21.40 -4.95 6.99
N ASP A 127 -20.30 -5.00 6.21
CA ASP A 127 -20.22 -5.72 4.94
C ASP A 127 -19.20 -6.87 5.05
N GLU A 128 -19.71 -8.11 5.16
CA GLU A 128 -18.87 -9.30 5.33
C GLU A 128 -17.98 -9.58 4.12
N GLN A 129 -18.46 -9.32 2.91
CA GLN A 129 -17.70 -9.57 1.68
C GLN A 129 -16.57 -8.56 1.53
N LEU A 130 -16.87 -7.27 1.78
CA LEU A 130 -15.86 -6.21 1.75
C LEU A 130 -14.83 -6.40 2.87
N THR A 131 -15.27 -6.84 4.06
CA THR A 131 -14.37 -7.18 5.17
C THR A 131 -13.43 -8.34 4.81
N ALA A 132 -13.96 -9.39 4.19
CA ALA A 132 -13.18 -10.54 3.75
C ALA A 132 -12.15 -10.14 2.67
N ALA A 133 -12.59 -9.41 1.64
CA ALA A 133 -11.71 -8.89 0.59
C ALA A 133 -10.62 -7.97 1.16
N SER A 134 -10.96 -7.14 2.13
CA SER A 134 -9.99 -6.25 2.80
C SER A 134 -8.94 -7.02 3.59
N ARG A 135 -9.33 -8.09 4.28
CA ARG A 135 -8.41 -8.95 5.04
C ARG A 135 -7.47 -9.72 4.12
N GLU A 136 -8.01 -10.34 3.08
CA GLU A 136 -7.26 -11.04 2.03
C GLU A 136 -6.20 -10.09 1.44
N ARG A 137 -6.62 -8.90 1.01
CA ARG A 137 -5.72 -7.92 0.42
C ARG A 137 -4.63 -7.44 1.39
N HIS A 138 -4.99 -7.20 2.65
CA HIS A 138 -4.03 -6.77 3.68
C HIS A 138 -2.97 -7.84 3.92
N HIS A 139 -3.38 -9.11 4.07
CA HIS A 139 -2.46 -10.23 4.23
C HIS A 139 -1.50 -10.38 3.03
N GLU A 140 -2.01 -10.28 1.80
CA GLU A 140 -1.17 -10.31 0.60
C GLU A 140 -0.15 -9.16 0.55
N ALA A 141 -0.56 -7.94 0.92
CA ALA A 141 0.33 -6.78 0.97
C ALA A 141 1.45 -6.99 1.99
N VAL A 142 1.08 -7.36 3.22
CA VAL A 142 2.03 -7.59 4.32
C VAL A 142 3.00 -8.71 3.96
N GLY A 143 2.51 -9.83 3.40
CA GLY A 143 3.36 -10.95 2.97
C GLY A 143 4.35 -10.56 1.87
N ALA A 144 3.95 -9.73 0.91
CA ALA A 144 4.85 -9.24 -0.14
C ALA A 144 5.99 -8.38 0.43
N TYR A 145 5.69 -7.51 1.40
CA TYR A 145 6.72 -6.72 2.09
C TYR A 145 7.59 -7.57 3.02
N ALA A 146 7.02 -8.55 3.72
CA ALA A 146 7.76 -9.49 4.55
C ALA A 146 8.84 -10.22 3.73
N ALA A 147 8.50 -10.67 2.51
CA ALA A 147 9.46 -11.31 1.60
C ALA A 147 10.61 -10.36 1.20
N VAL A 148 10.35 -9.07 1.01
CA VAL A 148 11.40 -8.07 0.75
C VAL A 148 12.26 -7.86 1.99
N TYR A 149 11.64 -7.73 3.17
CA TYR A 149 12.35 -7.51 4.42
C TYR A 149 13.27 -8.67 4.78
N ASP A 150 12.83 -9.92 4.64
CA ASP A 150 13.67 -11.10 4.88
C ASP A 150 14.93 -11.09 3.97
N GLN A 151 14.77 -10.78 2.69
CA GLN A 151 15.90 -10.69 1.75
C GLN A 151 16.88 -9.57 2.13
N VAL A 152 16.37 -8.38 2.42
CA VAL A 152 17.20 -7.22 2.79
C VAL A 152 17.94 -7.48 4.10
N ILE A 153 17.26 -7.99 5.13
CA ILE A 153 17.81 -8.26 6.47
C ILE A 153 18.97 -9.25 6.39
N ARG A 154 18.79 -10.35 5.64
CA ARG A 154 19.85 -11.34 5.42
C ARG A 154 21.02 -10.76 4.64
N ALA A 155 20.75 -9.97 3.60
CA ALA A 155 21.78 -9.35 2.78
C ALA A 155 22.64 -8.34 3.56
N VAL A 156 22.09 -7.70 4.58
CA VAL A 156 22.83 -6.80 5.48
C VAL A 156 23.43 -7.49 6.71
N GLY A 157 23.45 -8.83 6.74
CA GLY A 157 24.09 -9.61 7.80
C GLY A 157 23.38 -9.54 9.15
N ARG A 158 22.04 -9.41 9.15
CA ARG A 158 21.22 -9.37 10.36
C ARG A 158 20.28 -10.57 10.43
N VAL A 159 19.85 -10.90 11.64
CA VAL A 159 18.85 -11.93 11.95
C VAL A 159 17.84 -11.40 12.94
N PHE A 160 16.63 -11.96 12.95
CA PHE A 160 15.63 -11.62 13.96
C PHE A 160 16.03 -12.19 15.32
N ARG A 161 15.85 -11.38 16.36
CA ARG A 161 16.06 -11.82 17.75
C ARG A 161 14.99 -12.85 18.14
N PRO A 162 15.27 -13.72 19.13
CA PRO A 162 14.27 -14.66 19.65
C PRO A 162 12.96 -13.97 20.05
N GLY A 163 11.84 -14.48 19.56
CA GLY A 163 10.50 -13.94 19.82
C GLY A 163 9.99 -12.93 18.79
N PHE A 164 10.82 -12.51 17.83
CA PHE A 164 10.39 -11.69 16.69
C PHE A 164 10.49 -12.47 15.38
N THR A 165 9.62 -12.13 14.44
CA THR A 165 9.57 -12.66 13.10
C THR A 165 9.54 -11.55 12.05
N VAL A 166 9.77 -11.90 10.79
CA VAL A 166 9.61 -10.97 9.67
C VAL A 166 8.18 -10.48 9.52
N ASP A 167 7.20 -11.31 9.88
CA ASP A 167 5.79 -10.95 9.83
C ASP A 167 5.46 -9.88 10.89
N ASP A 168 6.07 -9.94 12.07
CA ASP A 168 5.91 -8.90 13.11
C ASP A 168 6.45 -7.54 12.63
N ALA A 169 7.63 -7.55 12.00
CA ALA A 169 8.21 -6.34 11.43
C ALA A 169 7.36 -5.80 10.26
N ALA A 170 6.86 -6.67 9.39
CA ALA A 170 6.00 -6.30 8.28
C ALA A 170 4.67 -5.68 8.74
N ALA A 171 4.04 -6.28 9.76
CA ALA A 171 2.82 -5.74 10.37
C ALA A 171 3.06 -4.38 11.03
N ALA A 172 4.15 -4.24 11.80
CA ALA A 172 4.51 -2.97 12.44
C ALA A 172 4.79 -1.85 11.42
N MET A 173 5.53 -2.17 10.36
CA MET A 173 5.82 -1.24 9.27
C MET A 173 4.57 -0.86 8.48
N ALA A 174 3.66 -1.80 8.22
CA ALA A 174 2.39 -1.52 7.57
C ALA A 174 1.54 -0.54 8.38
N ALA A 175 1.38 -0.77 9.69
CA ALA A 175 0.63 0.12 10.58
C ALA A 175 1.24 1.53 10.63
N LEU A 176 2.57 1.62 10.71
CA LEU A 176 3.29 2.89 10.72
C LEU A 176 3.13 3.64 9.39
N SER A 177 3.32 2.94 8.26
CA SER A 177 3.21 3.50 6.91
C SER A 177 1.78 3.96 6.60
N GLU A 178 0.75 3.20 7.02
CA GLU A 178 -0.65 3.59 6.92
C GLU A 178 -0.95 4.86 7.73
N GLY A 179 -0.46 4.97 8.97
CA GLY A 179 -0.61 6.17 9.79
C GLY A 179 -0.01 7.42 9.14
N PHE A 180 1.21 7.32 8.60
CA PHE A 180 1.81 8.41 7.83
C PHE A 180 1.04 8.67 6.52
N GLY A 181 0.54 7.66 5.82
CA GLY A 181 -0.27 7.88 4.62
C GLY A 181 -1.55 8.66 4.90
N VAL A 182 -2.22 8.41 6.03
CA VAL A 182 -3.37 9.22 6.48
C VAL A 182 -2.95 10.65 6.79
N GLN A 183 -1.82 10.86 7.47
CA GLN A 183 -1.27 12.20 7.69
C GLN A 183 -1.03 12.92 6.36
N GLY A 184 -0.46 12.25 5.36
CA GLY A 184 -0.20 12.83 4.05
C GLY A 184 -1.45 13.35 3.34
N CYS A 185 -2.64 12.85 3.70
CA CYS A 185 -3.92 13.32 3.16
C CYS A 185 -4.37 14.66 3.73
N THR A 186 -3.88 15.06 4.91
CA THR A 186 -4.30 16.32 5.54
C THR A 186 -3.55 17.53 4.98
N GLY A 187 -2.49 17.29 4.19
CA GLY A 187 -1.56 18.32 3.74
C GLY A 187 -0.52 18.71 4.80
N GLU A 188 -0.59 18.12 6.00
CA GLU A 188 0.42 18.35 7.04
C GLU A 188 1.77 17.74 6.61
N PRO A 189 2.86 18.52 6.60
CA PRO A 189 4.18 18.00 6.25
C PRO A 189 4.61 16.84 7.16
N HIS A 190 5.23 15.82 6.59
CA HIS A 190 5.85 14.76 7.39
C HIS A 190 7.00 15.33 8.23
N PRO A 191 7.08 15.01 9.53
CA PRO A 191 8.17 15.49 10.36
C PRO A 191 9.51 14.96 9.85
N ARG A 192 10.51 15.83 9.80
CA ARG A 192 11.86 15.51 9.37
C ARG A 192 12.89 15.75 10.48
N LYS A 193 13.98 14.99 10.46
CA LYS A 193 15.05 15.02 11.46
C LYS A 193 16.40 15.01 10.75
N ALA A 194 17.30 15.88 11.19
CA ALA A 194 18.68 15.85 10.75
C ALA A 194 19.45 14.87 11.65
N LEU A 195 19.77 13.70 11.10
CA LEU A 195 20.47 12.60 11.77
C LEU A 195 21.50 12.04 10.81
N ASP A 196 22.73 11.85 11.26
CA ASP A 196 23.71 11.10 10.48
C ASP A 196 23.33 9.61 10.50
N ALA A 197 23.27 8.97 9.34
CA ALA A 197 22.95 7.55 9.23
C ALA A 197 24.03 6.66 9.86
N ASP A 198 25.26 7.17 9.96
CA ASP A 198 26.45 6.42 10.34
C ASP A 198 27.17 6.98 11.59
N ALA A 199 26.82 8.18 12.09
CA ALA A 199 27.55 8.78 13.21
C ALA A 199 27.07 8.33 14.61
N ALA A 200 28.02 8.33 15.55
CA ALA A 200 27.81 8.21 16.99
C ALA A 200 27.71 9.58 17.72
N GLY A 201 27.66 10.69 16.96
CA GLY A 201 27.58 12.10 17.40
C GLY A 201 26.91 12.96 16.30
N PRO A 202 26.76 14.29 16.43
CA PRO A 202 25.91 15.05 15.51
C PRO A 202 26.46 15.10 14.07
N GLY A 203 25.61 14.72 13.11
CA GLY A 203 25.78 14.93 11.67
C GLY A 203 24.42 15.10 10.99
N ASP A 204 24.38 15.78 9.85
CA ASP A 204 23.16 16.15 9.13
C ASP A 204 22.93 15.24 7.90
N VAL A 205 22.08 14.22 8.05
CA VAL A 205 21.34 13.63 6.91
C VAL A 205 19.85 13.83 7.20
N ASP A 206 19.07 14.15 6.18
CA ASP A 206 17.65 14.44 6.35
C ASP A 206 16.80 13.16 6.32
N TRP A 207 16.16 12.85 7.45
CA TRP A 207 15.35 11.67 7.68
C TRP A 207 13.89 12.02 7.88
N THR A 208 13.00 11.23 7.29
CA THR A 208 11.58 11.22 7.65
C THR A 208 11.40 10.55 9.00
N LEU A 209 10.40 10.98 9.78
CA LEU A 209 10.06 10.28 11.02
C LEU A 209 9.71 8.81 10.79
N LEU A 210 9.11 8.48 9.62
CA LEU A 210 8.92 7.09 9.18
C LEU A 210 10.24 6.33 9.13
N GLY A 211 11.28 6.87 8.48
CA GLY A 211 12.60 6.24 8.41
C GLY A 211 13.25 6.05 9.77
N VAL A 212 13.13 7.03 10.67
CA VAL A 212 13.65 6.94 12.04
C VAL A 212 12.96 5.83 12.82
N CYS A 213 11.63 5.78 12.78
CA CYS A 213 10.84 4.74 13.44
C CYS A 213 11.11 3.35 12.84
N ALA A 214 11.28 3.25 11.53
CA ALA A 214 11.63 1.99 10.86
C ALA A 214 12.99 1.46 11.34
N VAL A 215 14.01 2.32 11.42
CA VAL A 215 15.31 1.93 12.00
C VAL A 215 15.14 1.46 13.43
N ALA A 216 14.38 2.18 14.27
CA ALA A 216 14.16 1.76 15.65
C ALA A 216 13.47 0.39 15.77
N ILE A 217 12.46 0.12 14.92
CA ILE A 217 11.78 -1.18 14.84
C ILE A 217 12.78 -2.28 14.46
N PHE A 218 13.51 -2.10 13.34
CA PHE A 218 14.44 -3.12 12.87
C PHE A 218 15.61 -3.31 13.84
N ASP A 219 16.16 -2.26 14.44
CA ASP A 219 17.27 -2.40 15.39
C ASP A 219 16.85 -3.10 16.70
N HIS A 220 15.59 -2.92 17.11
CA HIS A 220 15.02 -3.63 18.25
C HIS A 220 14.72 -5.10 17.92
N MET A 221 14.13 -5.38 16.75
CA MET A 221 13.68 -6.72 16.38
C MET A 221 14.81 -7.62 15.82
N THR A 222 15.92 -7.03 15.38
CA THR A 222 17.03 -7.76 14.76
C THR A 222 18.36 -7.52 15.47
N GLU A 223 19.32 -8.38 15.19
CA GLU A 223 20.71 -8.29 15.67
C GLU A 223 21.68 -8.76 14.58
N PRO A 224 22.98 -8.43 14.67
CA PRO A 224 23.98 -8.97 13.75
C PRO A 224 23.99 -10.51 13.80
N ALA A 225 24.08 -11.16 12.63
CA ALA A 225 24.07 -12.62 12.54
C ALA A 225 25.20 -13.26 13.37
N ASP A 226 26.35 -12.59 13.47
CA ASP A 226 27.51 -13.06 14.24
C ASP A 226 27.31 -12.98 15.77
N ALA A 227 26.31 -12.21 16.24
CA ALA A 227 26.00 -12.07 17.67
C ALA A 227 25.07 -13.19 18.18
N ALA A 228 24.34 -13.88 17.29
CA ALA A 228 23.35 -14.89 17.65
C ALA A 228 23.95 -16.27 18.05
N THR A 229 25.28 -16.34 18.19
CA THR A 229 26.02 -17.58 18.53
C THR A 229 26.64 -17.55 19.94
N GLY A 230 26.26 -16.58 20.77
CA GLY A 230 26.75 -16.37 22.15
C GLY A 230 25.77 -16.80 23.23
#